data_AF-A0A962R9F3-F1
#
_entry.id   AF-A0A962R9F3-F1
#
_cell.length_a   1.000
_cell.length_b   1.000
_cell.length_c   1.000
_cell.angle_alpha   90.00
_cell.angle_beta   90.00
_cell.angle_gamma   90.00
#
_symmetry.space_group_name_H-M   'P 1'
#
loop_
_entity.id
_entity.type
_entity.pdbx_description
1 polymer ?
#
loop_
_entity_poly.entity_id
_entity_poly.type
_entity_poly.pdbx_seq_one_letter_code
_entity_poly.pdbx_strand_id
1 'polypeptide(L)'
;MTRMVQCAKLGKEAAGLDRLPYPGELGKKIYLTISKEAWDQWIKRQTMLINENRLSVVDPRARKFLEEQMEAFLFGDGGAMPEGFVPTK
;
A
#
# COMPACT_ATOMS: atom_id res chain seq x y z
N MET A 1 -6.08 -20.97 -1.26
CA MET A 1 -5.45 -20.68 -2.57
C MET A 1 -4.85 -19.29 -2.46
N THR A 2 -3.55 -19.15 -2.74
CA THR A 2 -2.86 -17.86 -2.67
C THR A 2 -3.25 -17.02 -3.87
N ARG A 3 -3.92 -15.89 -3.64
CA ARG A 3 -4.29 -14.96 -4.70
C ARG A 3 -3.02 -14.31 -5.25
N MET A 4 -2.78 -14.39 -6.55
CA MET A 4 -1.69 -13.66 -7.21
C MET A 4 -2.17 -12.25 -7.56
N VAL A 5 -1.31 -11.24 -7.39
CA VAL A 5 -1.57 -9.84 -7.78
C VAL A 5 -0.35 -9.28 -8.49
N GLN A 6 -0.60 -8.40 -9.45
CA GLN A 6 0.47 -7.66 -10.12
C GLN A 6 0.91 -6.51 -9.21
N CYS A 7 2.06 -6.69 -8.55
CA CYS A 7 2.52 -5.76 -7.55
C CYS A 7 3.01 -4.46 -8.20
N ALA A 8 2.30 -3.36 -8.02
CA ALA A 8 2.68 -2.05 -8.55
C ALA A 8 4.09 -1.63 -8.10
N LYS A 9 4.47 -1.95 -6.86
CA LYS A 9 5.80 -1.64 -6.32
C LYS A 9 6.95 -2.48 -6.88
N LEU A 10 6.70 -3.76 -7.16
CA LEU A 10 7.73 -4.74 -7.56
C LEU A 10 7.74 -4.99 -9.07
N GLY A 11 6.72 -4.54 -9.80
CA GLY A 11 6.55 -4.75 -11.24
C GLY A 11 6.34 -6.21 -11.65
N LYS A 12 6.07 -7.11 -10.70
CA LYS A 12 5.94 -8.57 -10.93
C LYS A 12 4.70 -9.14 -10.27
N GLU A 13 4.27 -10.30 -10.76
CA GLU A 13 3.21 -11.07 -10.13
C GLU A 13 3.73 -11.71 -8.84
N ALA A 14 3.00 -11.50 -7.74
CA ALA A 14 3.37 -12.02 -6.44
C ALA A 14 2.13 -12.34 -5.61
N ALA A 15 2.31 -13.08 -4.52
CA ALA A 15 1.23 -13.37 -3.58
C ALA A 15 0.61 -12.07 -3.06
N GLY A 16 -0.68 -11.88 -3.32
CA GLY A 16 -1.49 -10.80 -2.80
C GLY A 16 -1.74 -10.92 -1.30
N LEU A 17 -2.32 -9.86 -0.76
CA LEU A 17 -2.80 -9.83 0.62
C LEU A 17 -3.87 -10.90 0.86
N ASP A 18 -3.84 -11.53 2.03
CA ASP A 18 -4.87 -12.50 2.47
C ASP A 18 -6.15 -11.80 2.94
N ARG A 19 -6.07 -10.53 3.36
CA ARG A 19 -7.18 -9.74 3.88
C ARG A 19 -7.04 -8.27 3.50
N LEU A 20 -8.17 -7.57 3.42
CA LEU A 20 -8.17 -6.12 3.23
C LEU A 20 -7.59 -5.45 4.49
N PRO A 21 -6.51 -4.65 4.36
CA PRO A 21 -5.92 -3.97 5.51
C PRO A 21 -6.76 -2.78 6.00
N TYR A 22 -7.54 -2.18 5.09
CA TYR A 22 -8.39 -1.03 5.37
C TYR A 22 -9.80 -1.25 4.82
N PRO A 23 -10.84 -0.75 5.52
CA PRO A 23 -12.17 -0.61 4.94
C PRO A 23 -12.17 0.52 3.90
N GLY A 24 -13.03 0.39 2.88
CA GLY A 24 -13.20 1.41 1.83
C GLY A 24 -12.40 1.12 0.54
N GLU A 25 -12.36 2.11 -0.35
CA GLU A 25 -11.77 1.95 -1.69
C GLU A 25 -10.24 1.84 -1.66
N LEU A 26 -9.59 2.54 -0.74
CA LEU A 26 -8.14 2.49 -0.55
C LEU A 26 -7.68 1.06 -0.23
N GLY A 27 -8.38 0.39 0.70
CA GLY A 27 -8.09 -1.00 1.05
C GLY A 27 -8.30 -1.97 -0.11
N LYS A 28 -9.34 -1.75 -0.94
CA LYS A 28 -9.54 -2.53 -2.18
C LYS A 28 -8.42 -2.31 -3.18
N LYS A 29 -8.00 -1.06 -3.40
CA LYS A 29 -6.91 -0.69 -4.32
C LYS A 29 -5.61 -1.38 -3.91
N ILE A 30 -5.23 -1.29 -2.64
CA ILE A 30 -4.05 -1.96 -2.08
C ILE A 30 -4.18 -3.48 -2.24
N TYR A 31 -5.34 -4.04 -1.86
CA TYR A 31 -5.60 -5.47 -1.99
C TYR A 31 -5.50 -5.97 -3.44
N LEU A 32 -5.82 -5.15 -4.45
CA LEU A 32 -5.77 -5.50 -5.87
C LEU A 32 -4.38 -5.32 -6.50
N THR A 33 -3.61 -4.34 -6.04
CA THR A 33 -2.37 -3.90 -6.72
C THR A 33 -1.09 -4.14 -5.93
N ILE A 34 -1.18 -4.52 -4.66
CA ILE A 34 -0.02 -4.66 -3.75
C ILE A 34 0.09 -6.10 -3.26
N SER A 35 1.29 -6.65 -3.40
CA SER A 35 1.62 -7.98 -2.87
C SER A 35 1.85 -7.95 -1.37
N LYS A 36 1.74 -9.12 -0.74
CA LYS A 36 2.06 -9.34 0.66
C LYS A 36 3.50 -8.92 1.01
N GLU A 37 4.44 -9.13 0.08
CA GLU A 37 5.85 -8.72 0.24
C GLU A 37 6.01 -7.21 0.31
N ALA A 38 5.39 -6.46 -0.62
CA ALA A 38 5.43 -5.00 -0.61
C ALA A 38 4.67 -4.42 0.59
N TRP A 39 3.58 -5.08 1.01
CA TRP A 39 2.85 -4.68 2.21
C TRP A 39 3.66 -4.85 3.49
N ASP A 40 4.40 -5.96 3.64
CA ASP A 40 5.28 -6.17 4.81
C ASP A 40 6.35 -5.08 4.91
N GLN A 41 6.93 -4.68 3.78
CA GLN A 41 7.86 -3.55 3.72
C GLN A 41 7.20 -2.24 4.15
N TRP A 42 5.95 -2.01 3.74
CA TRP A 42 5.18 -0.85 4.18
C TRP A 42 4.94 -0.87 5.70
N ILE A 43 4.56 -2.00 6.29
CA ILE A 43 4.33 -2.12 7.75
C ILE A 43 5.59 -1.79 8.54
N LYS A 44 6.76 -2.25 8.09
CA LYS A 44 8.06 -1.90 8.70
C LYS A 44 8.31 -0.40 8.64
N ARG A 45 8.07 0.23 7.48
CA ARG A 45 8.24 1.68 7.32
C ARG A 45 7.23 2.48 8.12
N GLN A 46 5.97 2.07 8.16
CA GLN A 46 4.92 2.64 9.00
C GLN A 46 5.35 2.61 10.47
N THR A 47 5.91 1.50 10.95
CA THR A 47 6.40 1.37 12.32
C THR A 47 7.54 2.36 12.59
N MET A 48 8.48 2.54 11.66
CA MET A 48 9.54 3.55 11.80
C MET A 48 8.96 4.98 11.84
N LEU A 49 8.04 5.31 10.92
CA LEU A 49 7.40 6.62 10.87
C LEU A 49 6.63 6.95 12.16
N ILE A 50 5.91 5.97 12.71
CA ILE A 50 5.19 6.11 13.98
C ILE A 50 6.16 6.41 15.12
N ASN A 51 7.27 5.68 15.20
CA ASN A 51 8.25 5.87 16.27
C ASN A 51 9.02 7.19 16.14
N GLU A 52 9.50 7.55 14.93
CA GLU A 52 10.27 8.76 14.70
C GLU A 52 9.44 10.03 14.89
N ASN A 53 8.23 10.07 14.33
CA ASN A 53 7.36 11.23 14.44
C ASN A 53 6.47 11.19 15.70
N ARG A 54 6.65 10.17 16.56
CA ARG A 54 5.80 9.88 17.73
C ARG A 54 4.29 10.01 17.40
N LEU A 55 3.90 9.48 16.25
CA LEU A 55 2.54 9.61 15.75
C LEU A 55 1.60 8.73 16.57
N SER A 56 0.46 9.29 16.95
CA SER A 56 -0.59 8.52 17.60
C SER A 56 -1.57 8.02 16.55
N VAL A 57 -1.75 6.71 16.42
CA VAL A 57 -2.69 6.09 15.46
C VAL A 57 -4.17 6.44 15.70
N VAL A 58 -4.45 7.06 16.85
CA VAL A 58 -5.75 7.63 17.21
C VAL A 58 -5.95 9.03 16.65
N ASP A 59 -4.87 9.74 16.31
CA ASP A 59 -4.94 11.10 15.80
C ASP A 59 -5.28 11.07 14.28
N PRO A 60 -6.32 11.80 13.86
CA PRO A 60 -6.73 11.81 12.46
C PRO A 60 -5.69 12.46 11.52
N ARG A 61 -4.85 13.38 12.01
CA ARG A 61 -3.76 13.96 11.22
C ARG A 61 -2.64 12.95 11.00
N ALA A 62 -2.32 12.17 12.04
CA ALA A 62 -1.38 11.06 11.91
C ALA A 62 -1.86 9.99 10.92
N ARG A 63 -3.16 9.66 10.92
CA ARG A 63 -3.73 8.75 9.91
C ARG A 63 -3.56 9.30 8.50
N LYS A 64 -3.95 10.55 8.28
CA LYS A 64 -3.82 11.19 6.97
C LYS A 64 -2.36 11.22 6.49
N PHE A 65 -1.42 11.56 7.37
CA PHE A 65 0.00 11.51 7.07
C PHE A 65 0.49 10.10 6.71
N LEU A 66 0.06 9.08 7.47
CA LEU A 66 0.40 7.69 7.18
C LEU A 66 -0.22 7.22 5.86
N GLU A 67 -1.42 7.66 5.51
CA GLU A 67 -2.06 7.39 4.22
C GLU A 67 -1.29 8.04 3.06
N GLU A 68 -0.89 9.31 3.20
CA GLU A 68 -0.08 9.99 2.19
C GLU A 68 1.29 9.32 2.01
N GLN A 69 1.95 8.94 3.11
CA GLN A 69 3.21 8.19 3.07
C GLN A 69 3.03 6.78 2.50
N MET A 70 1.89 6.14 2.76
CA MET A 70 1.55 4.82 2.21
C MET A 70 1.38 4.91 0.71
N GLU A 71 0.59 5.86 0.24
CA GLU A 71 0.38 6.08 -1.18
C GLU A 71 1.69 6.45 -1.86
N ALA A 72 2.50 7.31 -1.25
CA ALA A 72 3.82 7.64 -1.76
C ALA A 72 4.80 6.45 -1.72
N PHE A 73 4.70 5.53 -0.76
CA PHE A 73 5.62 4.38 -0.71
C PHE A 73 5.24 3.28 -1.68
N LEU A 74 3.94 2.96 -1.72
CA LEU A 74 3.36 1.89 -2.54
C LEU A 74 3.20 2.33 -4.00
N PHE A 75 2.93 3.62 -4.23
CA PHE A 75 2.66 4.21 -5.55
C PHE A 75 3.54 5.41 -5.92
N GLY A 76 4.47 5.88 -5.09
CA GLY A 76 5.28 7.10 -5.35
C GLY A 76 6.80 6.87 -5.43
N ASP A 77 7.45 7.74 -6.22
CA ASP A 77 8.88 7.77 -6.59
C ASP A 77 9.39 6.46 -7.24
N GLY A 78 8.91 6.21 -8.46
CA GLY A 78 9.03 4.95 -9.18
C GLY A 78 7.68 4.31 -9.53
N GLY A 79 6.58 4.93 -9.06
CA GLY A 79 5.22 4.67 -9.50
C GLY A 79 4.95 5.16 -10.91
N ALA A 80 5.73 4.69 -11.88
CA ALA A 80 5.12 4.42 -13.16
C ALA A 80 4.00 3.42 -12.87
N MET A 81 2.74 3.85 -12.98
CA MET A 81 1.75 2.92 -13.55
C MET A 81 2.47 2.29 -14.75
N PRO A 82 2.56 0.95 -14.89
CA PRO A 82 2.98 0.41 -16.18
C PRO A 82 2.12 1.12 -17.23
N GLU A 83 2.75 1.77 -18.21
CA GLU A 83 2.09 2.49 -19.30
C GLU A 83 1.02 1.56 -19.89
N GLY A 84 -0.23 1.69 -19.42
CA GLY A 84 -1.25 0.64 -19.62
C GLY A 84 -2.25 0.40 -18.48
N PHE A 85 -2.09 0.98 -17.27
CA PHE A 85 -3.18 0.91 -16.27
C PHE A 85 -4.33 1.86 -16.64
N VAL A 86 -5.21 1.38 -17.52
CA VAL A 86 -6.50 1.99 -17.82
C VAL A 86 -7.53 1.33 -16.90
N PRO A 87 -8.03 2.01 -15.85
CA PRO A 87 -9.20 1.51 -15.14
C PRO A 87 -10.40 1.63 -16.10
N THR A 88 -10.77 0.53 -16.76
CA THR A 88 -12.03 0.50 -17.50
C THR A 88 -13.20 0.45 -16.52
N LYS A 89 -13.89 1.59 -16.45
CA LYS A 89 -15.29 1.88 -16.11
C LYS A 89 -16.05 0.99 -15.13
#